data_AF-A0A7W8NE35-F1
#
_entry.id   AF-A0A7W8NE35-F1
#
_cell.length_a   1.000
_cell.length_b   1.000
_cell.length_c   1.000
_cell.angle_alpha   90.00
_cell.angle_beta   90.00
_cell.angle_gamma   90.00
#
_symmetry.space_group_name_H-M   'P 1'
#
loop_
_entity.id
_entity.type
_entity.pdbx_description
1 polymer ?
#
loop_
_entity_poly.entity_id
_entity_poly.type
_entity_poly.pdbx_seq_one_letter_code
_entity_poly.pdbx_strand_id
1 'polypeptide(L)'
;MNDGRTSALVLLVTLGLTACGGGTPGPVTGAPELLAVSPANGAVGVRKDTNIELSFSQPMNRASVEAAYVSFSDGLRRDEVTFVWNANGTKVTVDPKGDLSYADGTAAPMTYSFLVGPSAASLSGGTLPESTVSFKTARLFKTVLGSQAGLDGYTSSRNTASSNAQIGSKIARAGGMSDMVPEGYATVSVRAFFSFDLSGLPLTVAPEDISAATLSLEQVTVYPTSAYADMSTEAEKLILEGVSYGDQLTIADFGLPALSLVTPTFSTDASLKRRSAEVLAQVRDDVRNRAARGNRTQYRLRFPKDQPEGNYGFADFATAEDSARAPGLELHYLAP
;
A
#
# COMPACT_ATOMS: atom_id res chain seq x y z
N MET A 1 67.27 -23.60 60.07
CA MET A 1 65.80 -23.54 60.17
C MET A 1 65.25 -24.64 59.28
N ASN A 2 64.62 -25.63 59.92
CA ASN A 2 63.65 -26.61 59.40
C ASN A 2 63.01 -26.25 58.06
N ASP A 3 62.50 -27.16 57.23
CA ASP A 3 62.47 -28.62 57.05
C ASP A 3 61.52 -28.77 55.85
N GLY A 4 61.65 -29.80 55.02
CA GLY A 4 60.55 -30.13 54.09
C GLY A 4 60.96 -30.79 52.80
N ARG A 5 61.41 -32.04 52.92
CA ARG A 5 61.58 -33.02 51.83
C ARG A 5 60.24 -33.29 51.13
N THR A 6 60.27 -33.55 49.81
CA THR A 6 59.77 -34.83 49.25
C THR A 6 60.17 -35.08 47.79
N SER A 7 60.82 -36.23 47.57
CA SER A 7 61.04 -36.91 46.29
C SER A 7 59.76 -37.54 45.73
N ALA A 8 59.69 -37.73 44.41
CA ALA A 8 59.12 -38.92 43.75
C ALA A 8 59.57 -38.91 42.26
N LEU A 9 60.47 -39.81 41.85
CA LEU A 9 60.21 -41.18 41.38
C LEU A 9 59.61 -41.21 39.96
N VAL A 10 60.49 -41.45 38.99
CA VAL A 10 60.18 -41.74 37.58
C VAL A 10 59.51 -43.10 37.51
N LEU A 11 58.27 -43.14 37.00
CA LEU A 11 57.51 -44.36 36.72
C LEU A 11 57.33 -44.49 35.20
N LEU A 12 58.08 -45.40 34.59
CA LEU A 12 57.81 -45.90 33.24
C LEU A 12 56.48 -46.69 33.29
N VAL A 13 55.44 -46.15 32.67
CA VAL A 13 54.18 -46.88 32.45
C VAL A 13 54.09 -47.28 30.98
N THR A 14 54.18 -48.58 30.75
CA THR A 14 53.84 -49.24 29.49
C THR A 14 52.35 -49.05 29.20
N LEU A 15 52.03 -48.34 28.11
CA LEU A 15 50.66 -48.12 27.65
C LEU A 15 50.17 -49.37 26.89
N GLY A 16 49.29 -50.14 27.52
CA GLY A 16 48.55 -51.21 26.87
C GLY A 16 47.43 -50.66 25.98
N LEU A 17 47.33 -51.15 24.74
CA LEU A 17 46.20 -50.89 23.87
C LEU A 17 44.93 -51.53 24.47
N THR A 18 44.02 -50.70 24.98
CA THR A 18 42.64 -51.11 25.26
C THR A 18 41.76 -50.52 24.16
N ALA A 19 41.47 -51.35 23.15
CA ALA A 19 40.43 -51.07 22.17
C ALA A 19 39.07 -51.08 22.89
N CYS A 20 38.55 -49.89 23.22
CA CYS A 20 37.16 -49.72 23.63
C CYS A 20 36.32 -49.51 22.37
N GLY A 21 35.25 -50.30 22.26
CA GLY A 21 34.46 -50.52 21.07
C GLY A 21 33.99 -49.25 20.36
N GLY A 22 34.08 -49.31 19.03
CA GLY A 22 33.41 -48.39 18.13
C GLY A 22 31.91 -48.45 18.34
N GLY A 23 31.36 -47.41 18.95
CA GLY A 23 30.03 -46.92 18.64
C GLY A 23 30.19 -45.76 17.68
N THR A 24 30.30 -46.03 16.39
CA THR A 24 29.86 -45.03 15.39
C THR A 24 28.44 -44.68 15.78
N PRO A 25 28.10 -43.42 16.06
CA PRO A 25 26.70 -43.03 16.08
C PRO A 25 26.18 -43.41 14.69
N GLY A 26 25.23 -44.35 14.62
CA GLY A 26 24.46 -44.53 13.39
C GLY A 26 23.90 -43.17 12.99
N PRO A 27 23.62 -42.91 11.70
CA PRO A 27 22.87 -41.73 11.31
C PRO A 27 21.65 -41.64 12.23
N VAL A 28 21.41 -40.49 12.84
CA VAL A 28 20.21 -40.32 13.66
C VAL A 28 19.02 -40.46 12.71
N THR A 29 18.43 -41.66 12.67
CA THR A 29 17.36 -42.06 11.76
C THR A 29 16.02 -41.59 12.32
N GLY A 30 15.80 -40.27 12.31
CA GLY A 30 14.47 -39.69 12.49
C GLY A 30 13.82 -39.44 11.13
N ALA A 31 12.52 -39.70 11.00
CA ALA A 31 11.78 -39.24 9.84
C ALA A 31 11.85 -37.71 9.77
N PRO A 32 12.10 -37.10 8.59
CA PRO A 32 12.03 -35.66 8.47
C PRO A 32 10.60 -35.18 8.73
N GLU A 33 10.51 -34.01 9.32
CA GLU A 33 9.28 -33.26 9.56
C GLU A 33 9.31 -31.90 8.86
N LEU A 34 8.14 -31.45 8.39
CA LEU A 34 7.91 -30.08 7.93
C LEU A 34 7.56 -29.22 9.15
N LEU A 35 8.52 -28.42 9.60
CA LEU A 35 8.39 -27.58 10.80
C LEU A 35 7.54 -26.34 10.57
N ALA A 36 7.62 -25.74 9.38
CA ALA A 36 6.88 -24.54 9.05
C ALA A 36 6.62 -24.43 7.55
N VAL A 37 5.46 -23.86 7.21
CA VAL A 37 5.12 -23.42 5.86
C VAL A 37 4.66 -21.97 5.88
N SER A 38 5.13 -21.19 4.92
CA SER A 38 4.65 -19.84 4.65
C SER A 38 4.25 -19.75 3.17
N PRO A 39 3.07 -19.23 2.80
CA PRO A 39 1.94 -18.91 3.67
C PRO A 39 1.51 -20.10 4.52
N ALA A 40 1.02 -19.83 5.74
CA ALA A 40 0.55 -20.89 6.63
C ALA A 40 -0.62 -21.67 6.01
N ASN A 41 -0.78 -22.94 6.38
CA ASN A 41 -1.92 -23.73 5.92
C ASN A 41 -3.24 -23.09 6.38
N GLY A 42 -4.17 -22.89 5.44
CA GLY A 42 -5.42 -22.18 5.63
C GLY A 42 -5.31 -20.64 5.59
N ALA A 43 -4.13 -20.07 5.29
CA ALA A 43 -3.97 -18.61 5.22
C ALA A 43 -4.93 -17.98 4.19
N VAL A 44 -5.37 -16.76 4.48
CA VAL A 44 -6.25 -15.96 3.63
C VAL A 44 -5.65 -14.57 3.43
N GLY A 45 -6.04 -13.86 2.37
CA GLY A 45 -5.49 -12.53 2.09
C GLY A 45 -4.04 -12.53 1.64
N VAL A 46 -3.54 -13.67 1.14
CA VAL A 46 -2.15 -13.82 0.71
C VAL A 46 -1.89 -12.96 -0.53
N ARG A 47 -0.72 -12.30 -0.59
CA ARG A 47 -0.34 -11.50 -1.75
C ARG A 47 0.01 -12.39 -2.95
N LYS A 48 -0.21 -11.87 -4.16
CA LYS A 48 -0.02 -12.62 -5.41
C LYS A 48 1.44 -12.92 -5.74
N ASP A 49 2.35 -12.07 -5.26
CA ASP A 49 3.79 -12.16 -5.41
C ASP A 49 4.44 -12.95 -4.25
N THR A 50 3.63 -13.70 -3.47
CA THR A 50 4.17 -14.45 -2.35
C THR A 50 5.03 -15.60 -2.84
N ASN A 51 6.19 -15.75 -2.21
CA ASN A 51 6.93 -17.00 -2.21
C ASN A 51 6.31 -17.99 -1.24
N ILE A 52 6.44 -19.28 -1.55
CA ILE A 52 6.13 -20.36 -0.63
C ILE A 52 7.44 -20.82 0.01
N GLU A 53 7.50 -20.90 1.34
CA GLU A 53 8.67 -21.35 2.07
C GLU A 53 8.36 -22.57 2.90
N LEU A 54 9.17 -23.62 2.74
CA LEU A 54 9.08 -24.86 3.50
C LEU A 54 10.33 -25.01 4.35
N SER A 55 10.15 -25.19 5.66
CA SER A 55 11.24 -25.42 6.61
C SER A 55 11.18 -26.83 7.17
N PHE A 56 12.26 -27.58 7.05
CA PHE A 56 12.38 -28.96 7.48
C PHE A 56 13.22 -29.08 8.76
N SER A 57 12.96 -30.12 9.54
CA SER A 57 13.69 -30.45 10.78
C SER A 57 15.14 -30.88 10.55
N GLN A 58 15.48 -31.33 9.34
CA GLN A 58 16.80 -31.82 9.00
C GLN A 58 17.13 -31.62 7.52
N PRO A 59 18.41 -31.72 7.10
CA PRO A 59 18.80 -31.59 5.70
C PRO A 59 18.09 -32.61 4.79
N MET A 60 17.45 -32.10 3.74
CA MET A 60 16.68 -32.90 2.79
C MET A 60 17.47 -33.23 1.51
N ASN A 61 17.13 -34.35 0.86
CA ASN A 61 17.52 -34.58 -0.52
C ASN A 61 16.67 -33.69 -1.43
N ARG A 62 17.31 -32.64 -1.96
CA ARG A 62 16.66 -31.58 -2.76
C ARG A 62 15.87 -32.13 -3.95
N ALA A 63 16.50 -32.98 -4.76
CA ALA A 63 15.86 -33.56 -5.94
C ALA A 63 14.64 -34.42 -5.59
N SER A 64 14.70 -35.15 -4.47
CA SER A 64 13.55 -35.95 -4.00
C SER A 64 12.37 -35.07 -3.57
N VAL A 65 12.61 -33.97 -2.85
CA VAL A 65 11.57 -33.04 -2.41
C VAL A 65 10.95 -32.33 -3.61
N GLU A 66 11.77 -31.87 -4.55
CA GLU A 66 11.30 -31.23 -5.78
C GLU A 66 10.47 -32.19 -6.64
N ALA A 67 10.83 -33.47 -6.72
CA ALA A 67 10.05 -34.49 -7.41
C ALA A 67 8.76 -34.88 -6.68
N ALA A 68 8.76 -34.79 -5.34
CA ALA A 68 7.60 -35.06 -4.50
C ALA A 68 6.60 -33.89 -4.42
N TYR A 69 6.98 -32.70 -4.88
CA TYR A 69 6.10 -31.54 -4.92
C TYR A 69 5.05 -31.69 -6.03
N VAL A 70 3.78 -31.58 -5.67
CA VAL A 70 2.64 -31.66 -6.60
C VAL A 70 1.66 -30.53 -6.30
N SER A 71 1.24 -29.82 -7.35
CA SER A 71 0.14 -28.87 -7.32
C SER A 71 -0.65 -28.94 -8.61
N PHE A 72 -1.96 -28.73 -8.52
CA PHE A 72 -2.85 -28.57 -9.67
C PHE A 72 -3.33 -27.13 -9.84
N SER A 73 -2.97 -26.24 -8.92
CA SER A 73 -3.30 -24.82 -8.98
C SER A 73 -2.43 -24.15 -10.05
N ASP A 74 -3.07 -23.39 -10.94
CA ASP A 74 -2.41 -22.63 -11.99
C ASP A 74 -1.43 -21.60 -11.40
N GLY A 75 -0.19 -21.56 -11.86
CA GLY A 75 0.90 -20.77 -11.29
C GLY A 75 1.71 -21.48 -10.20
N LEU A 76 1.23 -22.62 -9.70
CA LEU A 76 1.94 -23.44 -8.69
C LEU A 76 2.31 -24.83 -9.19
N ARG A 77 2.01 -25.20 -10.44
CA ARG A 77 2.43 -26.50 -10.98
C ARG A 77 3.96 -26.58 -10.97
N ARG A 78 4.50 -27.80 -10.92
CA ARG A 78 5.94 -28.02 -10.75
C ARG A 78 6.80 -27.33 -11.82
N ASP A 79 6.29 -27.23 -13.05
CA ASP A 79 6.94 -26.56 -14.18
C ASP A 79 6.71 -25.04 -14.21
N GLU A 80 5.81 -24.51 -13.38
CA GLU A 80 5.48 -23.08 -13.24
C GLU A 80 6.19 -22.42 -12.05
N VAL A 81 6.94 -23.19 -11.26
CA VAL A 81 7.68 -22.70 -10.10
C VAL A 81 9.19 -22.93 -10.25
N THR A 82 9.97 -22.27 -9.41
CA THR A 82 11.39 -22.55 -9.20
C THR A 82 11.66 -22.89 -7.74
N PHE A 83 12.70 -23.70 -7.50
CA PHE A 83 13.08 -24.14 -6.15
C PHE A 83 14.44 -23.56 -5.80
N VAL A 84 14.49 -22.79 -4.72
CA VAL A 84 15.72 -22.18 -4.20
C VAL A 84 15.98 -22.71 -2.79
N TRP A 85 17.04 -23.50 -2.65
CA TRP A 85 17.42 -24.11 -1.38
C TRP A 85 18.43 -23.26 -0.62
N ASN A 86 18.30 -23.24 0.71
CA ASN A 86 19.38 -22.77 1.54
C ASN A 86 20.60 -23.73 1.50
N ALA A 87 21.77 -23.23 1.90
CA ALA A 87 23.00 -24.03 1.90
C ALA A 87 22.87 -25.33 2.70
N ASN A 88 22.18 -25.27 3.84
CA ASN A 88 22.00 -26.40 4.75
C ASN A 88 20.99 -27.45 4.27
N GLY A 89 20.23 -27.18 3.20
CA GLY A 89 19.20 -28.10 2.69
C GLY A 89 18.00 -28.28 3.63
N THR A 90 17.82 -27.38 4.60
CA THR A 90 16.73 -27.42 5.59
C THR A 90 15.58 -26.47 5.25
N LYS A 91 15.75 -25.61 4.24
CA LYS A 91 14.72 -24.69 3.78
C LYS A 91 14.72 -24.64 2.26
N VAL A 92 13.52 -24.71 1.67
CA VAL A 92 13.30 -24.44 0.25
C VAL A 92 12.29 -23.32 0.09
N THR A 93 12.62 -22.38 -0.78
CA THR A 93 11.71 -21.37 -1.29
C THR A 93 11.21 -21.84 -2.66
N VAL A 94 9.90 -22.03 -2.78
CA VAL A 94 9.19 -22.29 -4.02
C VAL A 94 8.67 -20.95 -4.52
N ASP A 95 9.25 -20.47 -5.62
CA ASP A 95 8.97 -19.16 -6.21
C ASP A 95 8.16 -19.35 -7.50
N PRO A 96 6.88 -18.93 -7.52
CA PRO A 96 6.08 -18.90 -8.74
C PRO A 96 6.75 -18.06 -9.83
N LYS A 97 6.90 -18.60 -11.05
CA LYS A 97 7.54 -17.86 -12.16
C LYS A 97 6.77 -16.61 -12.59
N GLY A 98 5.49 -16.53 -12.22
CA GLY A 98 4.65 -15.35 -12.38
C GLY A 98 3.73 -15.20 -11.18
N ASP A 99 3.27 -13.97 -10.96
CA ASP A 99 2.32 -13.65 -9.89
C ASP A 99 1.08 -14.56 -9.96
N LEU A 100 0.62 -14.97 -8.78
CA LEU A 100 -0.67 -15.61 -8.63
C LEU A 100 -1.81 -14.65 -8.99
N SER A 101 -3.03 -15.17 -9.06
CA SER A 101 -4.22 -14.38 -9.37
C SER A 101 -4.94 -13.92 -8.10
N TYR A 102 -5.46 -12.70 -8.14
CA TYR A 102 -6.50 -12.26 -7.22
C TYR A 102 -7.87 -12.50 -7.84
N ALA A 103 -8.84 -12.87 -7.01
CA ALA A 103 -10.24 -12.82 -7.43
C ALA A 103 -10.74 -11.38 -7.37
N ASP A 104 -11.81 -11.08 -8.11
CA ASP A 104 -12.58 -9.85 -7.90
C ASP A 104 -13.17 -9.83 -6.48
N GLY A 105 -13.31 -8.63 -5.90
CA GLY A 105 -13.86 -8.42 -4.55
C GLY A 105 -15.23 -9.05 -4.31
N THR A 106 -16.03 -9.22 -5.37
CA THR A 106 -17.37 -9.84 -5.30
C THR A 106 -17.36 -11.37 -5.41
N ALA A 107 -16.24 -11.96 -5.86
CA ALA A 107 -16.10 -13.39 -6.06
C ALA A 107 -15.50 -14.08 -4.82
N ALA A 108 -15.52 -15.43 -4.83
CA ALA A 108 -14.79 -16.22 -3.86
C ALA A 108 -13.27 -16.04 -4.06
N PRO A 109 -12.46 -15.99 -2.98
CA PRO A 109 -11.01 -15.89 -3.11
C PRO A 109 -10.40 -17.06 -3.88
N MET A 110 -9.33 -16.80 -4.66
CA MET A 110 -8.61 -17.86 -5.38
C MET A 110 -7.92 -18.78 -4.37
N THR A 111 -8.17 -20.09 -4.50
CA THR A 111 -7.57 -21.10 -3.61
C THR A 111 -6.40 -21.78 -4.31
N TYR A 112 -5.26 -21.75 -3.65
CA TYR A 112 -4.03 -22.39 -4.06
C TYR A 112 -3.75 -23.56 -3.14
N SER A 113 -3.28 -24.67 -3.70
CA SER A 113 -2.93 -25.85 -2.92
C SER A 113 -1.79 -26.62 -3.54
N PHE A 114 -0.97 -27.21 -2.70
CA PHE A 114 0.08 -28.13 -3.09
C PHE A 114 0.29 -29.18 -2.00
N LEU A 115 0.99 -30.24 -2.36
CA LEU A 115 1.47 -31.23 -1.40
C LEU A 115 2.94 -31.52 -1.63
N VAL A 116 3.61 -31.95 -0.57
CA VAL A 116 4.91 -32.63 -0.65
C VAL A 116 4.67 -34.09 -0.27
N GLY A 117 4.78 -34.96 -1.27
CA GLY A 117 4.46 -36.37 -1.14
C GLY A 117 5.49 -37.18 -0.34
N PRO A 118 5.15 -38.42 0.04
CA PRO A 118 5.97 -39.24 0.93
C PRO A 118 7.26 -39.80 0.30
N SER A 119 7.56 -39.46 -0.95
CA SER A 119 8.85 -39.78 -1.58
C SER A 119 9.96 -38.78 -1.24
N ALA A 120 9.63 -37.64 -0.63
CA ALA A 120 10.59 -36.67 -0.13
C ALA A 120 11.43 -37.27 1.00
N ALA A 121 12.73 -37.44 0.77
CA ALA A 121 13.64 -38.10 1.71
C ALA A 121 14.64 -37.12 2.33
N SER A 122 15.05 -37.38 3.57
CA SER A 122 16.20 -36.68 4.17
C SER A 122 17.52 -37.23 3.65
N LEU A 123 18.62 -36.50 3.86
CA LEU A 123 19.97 -37.02 3.58
C LEU A 123 20.41 -38.10 4.58
N SER A 124 19.84 -38.12 5.78
CA SER A 124 20.11 -39.12 6.83
C SER A 124 19.29 -40.41 6.65
N GLY A 125 18.35 -40.43 5.70
CA GLY A 125 17.39 -41.52 5.50
C GLY A 125 16.07 -41.30 6.23
N GLY A 126 15.00 -41.90 5.70
CA GLY A 126 13.62 -41.64 6.14
C GLY A 126 12.91 -40.65 5.23
N THR A 127 11.58 -40.75 5.18
CA THR A 127 10.72 -39.96 4.29
C THR A 127 9.79 -39.05 5.07
N LEU A 128 9.47 -37.90 4.47
CA LEU A 128 8.51 -36.95 4.99
C LEU A 128 7.12 -37.60 4.98
N PRO A 129 6.32 -37.51 6.05
CA PRO A 129 4.88 -37.75 5.95
C PRO A 129 4.25 -36.80 4.92
N GLU A 130 3.24 -37.27 4.17
CA GLU A 130 2.56 -36.40 3.21
C GLU A 130 2.07 -35.11 3.90
N SER A 131 2.42 -33.98 3.31
CA SER A 131 2.07 -32.66 3.83
C SER A 131 1.28 -31.91 2.78
N THR A 132 -0.01 -31.69 3.04
CA THR A 132 -0.89 -30.89 2.17
C THR A 132 -1.06 -29.48 2.73
N VAL A 133 -0.89 -28.48 1.88
CA VAL A 133 -1.02 -27.07 2.23
C VAL A 133 -1.96 -26.39 1.26
N SER A 134 -2.87 -25.58 1.81
CA SER A 134 -3.74 -24.72 1.03
C SER A 134 -3.71 -23.29 1.58
N PHE A 135 -3.83 -22.30 0.71
CA PHE A 135 -4.02 -20.91 1.10
C PHE A 135 -4.88 -20.18 0.07
N LYS A 136 -5.36 -18.99 0.42
CA LYS A 136 -6.17 -18.15 -0.44
C LYS A 136 -5.51 -16.80 -0.62
N THR A 137 -5.37 -16.37 -1.87
CA THR A 137 -4.92 -15.02 -2.17
C THR A 137 -5.98 -13.99 -1.80
N ALA A 138 -5.57 -12.74 -1.62
CA ALA A 138 -6.49 -11.63 -1.44
C ALA A 138 -7.42 -11.45 -2.66
N ARG A 139 -8.47 -10.68 -2.44
CA ARG A 139 -9.39 -10.22 -3.48
C ARG A 139 -9.12 -8.75 -3.78
N LEU A 140 -9.26 -8.38 -5.05
CA LEU A 140 -9.12 -7.01 -5.52
C LEU A 140 -10.49 -6.33 -5.55
N PHE A 141 -10.70 -5.38 -4.66
CA PHE A 141 -11.89 -4.54 -4.62
C PHE A 141 -11.67 -3.26 -5.44
N LYS A 142 -12.72 -2.83 -6.13
CA LYS A 142 -12.79 -1.53 -6.80
C LYS A 142 -14.00 -0.78 -6.26
N THR A 143 -13.78 0.44 -5.78
CA THR A 143 -14.85 1.31 -5.28
C THR A 143 -14.65 2.73 -5.77
N VAL A 144 -15.74 3.47 -5.94
CA VAL A 144 -15.72 4.90 -6.24
C VAL A 144 -16.41 5.62 -5.10
N LEU A 145 -15.67 6.47 -4.41
CA LEU A 145 -16.18 7.31 -3.35
C LEU A 145 -16.62 8.66 -3.93
N GLY A 146 -17.83 9.10 -3.59
CA GLY A 146 -18.26 10.48 -3.85
C GLY A 146 -17.65 11.43 -2.83
N SER A 147 -17.47 12.69 -3.22
CA SER A 147 -17.07 13.72 -2.27
C SER A 147 -18.21 14.12 -1.33
N GLN A 148 -17.88 14.80 -0.24
CA GLN A 148 -18.81 15.13 0.84
C GLN A 148 -19.34 16.56 0.66
N ALA A 149 -20.59 16.71 0.24
CA ALA A 149 -21.26 18.01 0.03
C ALA A 149 -21.04 19.04 1.15
N GLY A 150 -21.12 18.63 2.42
CA GLY A 150 -20.90 19.52 3.57
C GLY A 150 -19.45 19.96 3.80
N LEU A 151 -18.50 19.46 3.01
CA LEU A 151 -17.06 19.70 3.14
C LEU A 151 -16.39 20.08 1.82
N ASP A 152 -17.13 20.09 0.72
CA ASP A 152 -16.65 20.57 -0.56
C ASP A 152 -17.05 22.03 -0.74
N GLY A 153 -16.25 22.78 -1.50
CA GLY A 153 -16.55 24.17 -1.77
C GLY A 153 -15.28 24.99 -1.90
N TYR A 154 -15.33 26.24 -1.47
CA TYR A 154 -14.16 27.10 -1.50
C TYR A 154 -14.11 28.06 -0.32
N THR A 155 -12.90 28.53 -0.03
CA THR A 155 -12.64 29.61 0.93
C THR A 155 -11.67 30.63 0.34
N SER A 156 -11.63 31.82 0.93
CA SER A 156 -10.89 32.99 0.42
C SER A 156 -9.89 33.53 1.44
N SER A 157 -8.92 34.29 0.93
CA SER A 157 -7.88 35.02 1.69
C SER A 157 -8.39 36.11 2.65
N ARG A 158 -9.70 36.33 2.78
CA ARG A 158 -10.25 37.35 3.68
C ARG A 158 -10.13 36.99 5.16
N ASN A 159 -10.40 37.97 6.01
CA ASN A 159 -10.63 37.74 7.44
C ASN A 159 -12.08 37.29 7.71
N THR A 160 -12.29 36.64 8.86
CA THR A 160 -13.57 36.08 9.33
C THR A 160 -14.75 37.05 9.31
N ALA A 161 -14.50 38.37 9.30
CA ALA A 161 -15.54 39.40 9.38
C ALA A 161 -16.28 39.65 8.05
N SER A 162 -15.79 39.15 6.90
CA SER A 162 -16.34 39.54 5.60
C SER A 162 -16.27 38.47 4.48
N SER A 163 -16.17 37.20 4.85
CA SER A 163 -16.18 36.08 3.90
C SER A 163 -16.76 34.83 4.55
N ASN A 164 -17.51 34.06 3.76
CA ASN A 164 -18.07 32.78 4.17
C ASN A 164 -17.41 31.66 3.36
N ALA A 165 -17.09 30.53 3.98
CA ALA A 165 -16.83 29.31 3.20
C ALA A 165 -18.12 29.00 2.42
N GLN A 166 -18.04 28.90 1.10
CA GLN A 166 -19.22 28.57 0.32
C GLN A 166 -19.33 27.05 0.22
N ILE A 167 -20.22 26.50 1.05
CA ILE A 167 -20.62 25.10 1.09
C ILE A 167 -22.05 25.00 0.54
N GLY A 168 -22.45 23.86 -0.05
CA GLY A 168 -23.81 23.71 -0.59
C GLY A 168 -24.03 24.39 -1.95
N SER A 169 -22.95 24.82 -2.60
CA SER A 169 -22.95 25.30 -3.99
C SER A 169 -22.62 24.15 -4.93
N LYS A 170 -23.04 24.21 -6.20
CA LYS A 170 -22.63 23.24 -7.24
C LYS A 170 -21.19 23.42 -7.74
N ILE A 171 -20.48 24.41 -7.20
CA ILE A 171 -19.13 24.78 -7.64
C ILE A 171 -18.19 25.01 -6.47
N ALA A 172 -16.94 24.58 -6.66
CA ALA A 172 -15.77 24.91 -5.87
C ALA A 172 -14.80 25.71 -6.76
N ARG A 173 -14.45 26.93 -6.35
CA ARG A 173 -13.65 27.86 -7.15
C ARG A 173 -12.19 27.90 -6.72
N ALA A 174 -11.27 28.03 -7.68
CA ALA A 174 -9.88 28.38 -7.45
C ALA A 174 -9.46 29.56 -8.33
N GLY A 175 -8.74 30.53 -7.76
CA GLY A 175 -8.25 31.72 -8.46
C GLY A 175 -8.67 33.05 -7.82
N GLY A 176 -8.75 34.10 -8.63
CA GLY A 176 -9.17 35.43 -8.18
C GLY A 176 -10.68 35.61 -8.23
N MET A 177 -11.25 36.27 -7.21
CA MET A 177 -12.65 36.72 -7.21
C MET A 177 -12.72 38.21 -6.93
N SER A 178 -13.32 38.97 -7.86
CA SER A 178 -13.61 40.41 -7.74
C SER A 178 -15.06 40.71 -7.36
N ASP A 179 -15.96 39.72 -7.50
CA ASP A 179 -17.40 39.83 -7.24
C ASP A 179 -17.76 39.78 -5.75
N MET A 180 -16.90 39.22 -4.91
CA MET A 180 -17.12 39.18 -3.45
C MET A 180 -16.83 40.51 -2.75
N VAL A 181 -16.22 41.49 -3.44
CA VAL A 181 -15.70 42.76 -2.86
C VAL A 181 -16.56 43.93 -3.34
N PRO A 182 -17.03 44.84 -2.46
CA PRO A 182 -17.64 46.10 -2.89
C PRO A 182 -16.70 46.87 -3.83
N GLU A 183 -17.25 47.74 -4.68
CA GLU A 183 -16.43 48.61 -5.54
C GLU A 183 -15.34 49.33 -4.73
N GLY A 184 -14.09 49.25 -5.19
CA GLY A 184 -12.92 49.92 -4.57
C GLY A 184 -12.06 49.07 -3.65
N TYR A 185 -12.34 47.77 -3.46
CA TYR A 185 -11.54 46.87 -2.64
C TYR A 185 -10.71 45.87 -3.48
N ALA A 186 -9.60 45.38 -2.92
CA ALA A 186 -8.67 44.46 -3.58
C ALA A 186 -9.28 43.06 -3.82
N THR A 187 -8.96 42.47 -4.98
CA THR A 187 -9.30 41.09 -5.34
C THR A 187 -8.81 40.10 -4.28
N VAL A 188 -9.59 39.06 -4.03
CA VAL A 188 -9.21 38.00 -3.09
C VAL A 188 -8.80 36.75 -3.84
N SER A 189 -7.80 36.07 -3.30
CA SER A 189 -7.46 34.71 -3.70
C SER A 189 -8.44 33.73 -3.09
N VAL A 190 -8.83 32.72 -3.86
CA VAL A 190 -9.80 31.68 -3.52
C VAL A 190 -9.22 30.31 -3.84
N ARG A 191 -9.48 29.34 -2.97
CA ARG A 191 -9.00 27.96 -3.09
C ARG A 191 -10.18 27.01 -2.96
N ALA A 192 -10.22 25.99 -3.81
CA ALA A 192 -11.26 24.97 -3.84
C ALA A 192 -10.85 23.77 -2.98
N PHE A 193 -11.81 23.16 -2.30
CA PHE A 193 -11.60 22.05 -1.36
C PHE A 193 -12.57 20.90 -1.66
N PHE A 194 -12.08 19.68 -1.48
CA PHE A 194 -12.85 18.45 -1.67
C PHE A 194 -12.50 17.43 -0.59
N SER A 195 -13.51 16.79 -0.01
CA SER A 195 -13.34 15.77 1.04
C SER A 195 -14.00 14.47 0.64
N PHE A 196 -13.32 13.35 0.91
CA PHE A 196 -13.85 12.01 0.67
C PHE A 196 -13.78 11.19 1.96
N ASP A 197 -14.88 10.49 2.27
CA ASP A 197 -14.97 9.63 3.44
C ASP A 197 -14.39 8.24 3.15
N LEU A 198 -13.35 7.87 3.88
CA LEU A 198 -12.67 6.57 3.81
C LEU A 198 -13.26 5.55 4.80
N SER A 199 -14.31 5.89 5.56
CA SER A 199 -14.94 4.98 6.54
C SER A 199 -15.50 3.70 5.90
N GLY A 200 -15.84 3.74 4.61
CA GLY A 200 -16.27 2.58 3.84
C GLY A 200 -15.18 1.54 3.57
N LEU A 201 -13.89 1.90 3.74
CA LEU A 201 -12.79 0.94 3.65
C LEU A 201 -12.71 0.12 4.95
N PRO A 202 -12.65 -1.23 4.88
CA PRO A 202 -12.47 -2.05 6.06
C PRO A 202 -11.28 -1.61 6.90
N LEU A 203 -11.40 -1.65 8.23
CA LEU A 203 -10.33 -1.23 9.14
C LEU A 203 -9.06 -2.11 9.03
N THR A 204 -9.20 -3.30 8.46
CA THR A 204 -8.10 -4.23 8.19
C THR A 204 -7.30 -3.88 6.94
N VAL A 205 -7.81 -3.00 6.07
CA VAL A 205 -7.08 -2.54 4.88
C VAL A 205 -5.97 -1.60 5.33
N ALA A 206 -4.74 -2.09 5.23
CA ALA A 206 -3.54 -1.31 5.48
C ALA A 206 -3.21 -0.41 4.28
N PRO A 207 -2.36 0.63 4.43
CA PRO A 207 -1.98 1.50 3.33
C PRO A 207 -1.45 0.73 2.09
N GLU A 208 -0.62 -0.28 2.30
CA GLU A 208 -0.05 -1.13 1.26
C GLU A 208 -1.06 -2.03 0.55
N ASP A 209 -2.25 -2.24 1.11
CA ASP A 209 -3.36 -2.96 0.47
C ASP A 209 -4.04 -2.11 -0.60
N ILE A 210 -3.94 -0.78 -0.52
CA ILE A 210 -4.44 0.13 -1.55
C ILE A 210 -3.45 0.12 -2.71
N SER A 211 -3.87 -0.34 -3.87
CA SER A 211 -3.02 -0.53 -5.05
C SER A 211 -3.14 0.60 -6.08
N ALA A 212 -4.28 1.32 -6.09
CA ALA A 212 -4.49 2.50 -6.92
C ALA A 212 -5.46 3.47 -6.25
N ALA A 213 -5.26 4.76 -6.49
CA ALA A 213 -6.23 5.79 -6.13
C ALA A 213 -6.20 6.92 -7.16
N THR A 214 -7.36 7.23 -7.74
CA THR A 214 -7.50 8.26 -8.79
C THR A 214 -8.59 9.23 -8.41
N LEU A 215 -8.22 10.49 -8.21
CA LEU A 215 -9.16 11.59 -8.02
C LEU A 215 -9.62 12.08 -9.39
N SER A 216 -10.92 12.36 -9.55
CA SER A 216 -11.51 12.95 -10.75
C SER A 216 -12.42 14.13 -10.39
N LEU A 217 -12.14 15.29 -10.97
CA LEU A 217 -12.89 16.55 -10.76
C LEU A 217 -13.30 17.13 -12.12
N GLU A 218 -14.53 17.63 -12.24
CA GLU A 218 -15.01 18.21 -13.50
C GLU A 218 -14.87 19.73 -13.50
N GLN A 219 -14.04 20.26 -14.42
CA GLN A 219 -13.92 21.71 -14.63
C GLN A 219 -15.15 22.20 -15.41
N VAL A 220 -15.93 23.10 -14.81
CA VAL A 220 -17.26 23.51 -15.31
C VAL A 220 -17.32 24.96 -15.76
N THR A 221 -16.45 25.82 -15.23
CA THR A 221 -16.34 27.22 -15.65
C THR A 221 -14.88 27.64 -15.63
N VAL A 222 -14.47 28.46 -16.59
CA VAL A 222 -13.20 29.19 -16.56
C VAL A 222 -13.49 30.61 -17.02
N TYR A 223 -13.10 31.60 -16.22
CA TYR A 223 -13.33 33.00 -16.55
C TYR A 223 -12.17 33.88 -16.09
N PRO A 224 -11.69 34.81 -16.94
CA PRO A 224 -11.94 34.83 -18.37
C PRO A 224 -11.37 33.54 -19.01
N THR A 225 -11.69 33.27 -20.28
CA THR A 225 -11.12 32.10 -20.98
C THR A 225 -9.59 32.13 -21.03
N SER A 226 -8.97 33.29 -20.80
CA SER A 226 -7.53 33.50 -20.65
C SER A 226 -7.00 33.27 -19.23
N ALA A 227 -7.78 32.76 -18.26
CA ALA A 227 -7.32 32.56 -16.88
C ALA A 227 -6.05 31.66 -16.76
N TYR A 228 -5.76 30.86 -17.79
CA TYR A 228 -4.57 30.03 -17.92
C TYR A 228 -3.48 30.62 -18.83
N ALA A 229 -3.76 31.72 -19.55
CA ALA A 229 -2.93 32.24 -20.63
C ALA A 229 -1.64 32.90 -20.13
N ASP A 230 -1.69 33.53 -18.95
CA ASP A 230 -0.54 34.21 -18.33
C ASP A 230 0.35 33.24 -17.52
N MET A 231 0.03 31.94 -17.52
CA MET A 231 0.78 30.86 -16.85
C MET A 231 1.67 30.14 -17.87
N SER A 232 2.84 30.74 -18.11
CA SER A 232 3.78 30.38 -19.18
C SER A 232 4.42 29.00 -19.04
N THR A 233 4.46 28.45 -17.82
CA THR A 233 4.94 27.09 -17.54
C THR A 233 3.80 26.23 -17.01
N GLU A 234 3.83 24.93 -17.24
CA GLU A 234 2.79 24.03 -16.70
C GLU A 234 2.77 24.09 -15.18
N ALA A 235 3.92 24.22 -14.53
CA ALA A 235 4.06 24.34 -13.06
C ALA A 235 3.48 25.64 -12.47
N GLU A 236 3.06 26.60 -13.30
CA GLU A 236 2.33 27.81 -12.87
C GLU A 236 0.81 27.63 -12.92
N LYS A 237 0.32 26.48 -13.40
CA LYS A 237 -1.10 26.21 -13.60
C LYS A 237 -1.71 25.57 -12.36
N LEU A 238 -2.99 25.22 -12.44
CA LEU A 238 -3.75 24.79 -11.27
C LEU A 238 -3.12 23.55 -10.63
N ILE A 239 -2.70 23.67 -9.37
CA ILE A 239 -2.06 22.59 -8.61
C ILE A 239 -3.08 21.87 -7.75
N LEU A 240 -2.79 20.62 -7.44
CA LEU A 240 -3.53 19.81 -6.47
C LEU A 240 -2.62 19.49 -5.29
N GLU A 241 -3.10 19.82 -4.10
CA GLU A 241 -2.42 19.56 -2.84
C GLU A 241 -3.26 18.62 -1.98
N GLY A 242 -2.60 17.72 -1.26
CA GLY A 242 -3.22 16.99 -0.15
C GLY A 242 -3.24 17.88 1.07
N VAL A 243 -4.36 17.95 1.77
CA VAL A 243 -4.58 18.77 2.97
C VAL A 243 -5.36 17.97 4.01
N SER A 244 -5.48 18.50 5.23
CA SER A 244 -6.40 17.97 6.24
C SER A 244 -7.02 19.11 7.01
N TYR A 245 -8.25 19.48 6.64
CA TYR A 245 -9.05 20.55 7.26
C TYR A 245 -10.12 20.01 8.22
N GLY A 246 -10.19 18.70 8.41
CA GLY A 246 -11.05 18.08 9.40
C GLY A 246 -12.50 17.95 8.95
N ASP A 247 -13.43 18.06 9.88
CA ASP A 247 -14.85 17.78 9.67
C ASP A 247 -15.69 19.02 9.37
N GLN A 248 -15.06 20.18 9.16
CA GLN A 248 -15.69 21.44 8.76
C GLN A 248 -14.77 22.19 7.79
N LEU A 249 -15.32 22.74 6.71
CA LEU A 249 -14.59 23.68 5.86
C LEU A 249 -14.81 25.11 6.38
N THR A 250 -13.72 25.77 6.77
CA THR A 250 -13.73 27.09 7.40
C THR A 250 -12.84 28.06 6.63
N ILE A 251 -12.84 29.32 7.08
CA ILE A 251 -11.97 30.32 6.48
C ILE A 251 -10.48 30.10 6.77
N ALA A 252 -10.16 29.53 7.94
CA ALA A 252 -8.78 29.26 8.33
C ALA A 252 -8.08 28.32 7.35
N ASP A 253 -8.86 27.48 6.65
CA ASP A 253 -8.34 26.49 5.71
C ASP A 253 -7.73 27.08 4.45
N PHE A 254 -8.02 28.36 4.16
CA PHE A 254 -7.36 29.07 3.08
C PHE A 254 -5.84 28.99 3.25
N GLY A 255 -5.34 29.28 4.45
CA GLY A 255 -3.91 29.30 4.78
C GLY A 255 -3.33 27.96 5.24
N LEU A 256 -4.11 26.87 5.22
CA LEU A 256 -3.69 25.59 5.76
C LEU A 256 -2.42 25.07 5.06
N PRO A 257 -1.40 24.60 5.81
CA PRO A 257 -0.25 23.94 5.21
C PRO A 257 -0.65 22.71 4.40
N ALA A 258 -0.08 22.54 3.21
CA ALA A 258 -0.26 21.32 2.44
C ALA A 258 0.47 20.16 3.14
N LEU A 259 -0.15 18.99 3.19
CA LEU A 259 0.49 17.73 3.59
C LEU A 259 1.40 17.22 2.47
N SER A 260 0.98 17.41 1.23
CA SER A 260 1.74 17.02 0.04
C SER A 260 1.35 17.88 -1.16
N LEU A 261 2.29 18.05 -2.09
CA LEU A 261 1.98 18.46 -3.46
C LEU A 261 1.67 17.19 -4.25
N VAL A 262 0.40 16.97 -4.61
CA VAL A 262 -0.01 15.78 -5.36
C VAL A 262 0.43 15.93 -6.81
N THR A 263 0.08 17.05 -7.44
CA THR A 263 0.54 17.36 -8.79
C THR A 263 0.66 18.87 -8.99
N PRO A 264 1.74 19.34 -9.65
CA PRO A 264 1.89 20.74 -10.02
C PRO A 264 1.04 21.15 -11.24
N THR A 265 0.29 20.22 -11.86
CA THR A 265 -0.39 20.45 -13.14
C THR A 265 -1.74 19.73 -13.22
N PHE A 266 -2.63 19.94 -12.27
CA PHE A 266 -3.95 19.27 -12.26
C PHE A 266 -4.82 19.69 -13.45
N SER A 267 -4.86 20.98 -13.75
CA SER A 267 -5.52 21.52 -14.95
C SER A 267 -4.60 22.52 -15.62
N THR A 268 -4.42 22.38 -16.93
CA THR A 268 -3.44 23.13 -17.71
C THR A 268 -4.05 24.04 -18.78
N ASP A 269 -5.37 24.05 -18.90
CA ASP A 269 -6.09 24.73 -19.98
C ASP A 269 -7.55 25.04 -19.61
N ALA A 270 -8.19 25.92 -20.39
CA ALA A 270 -9.55 26.40 -20.13
C ALA A 270 -10.67 25.44 -20.54
N SER A 271 -10.38 24.27 -21.13
CA SER A 271 -11.43 23.36 -21.58
C SER A 271 -12.22 22.76 -20.42
N LEU A 272 -13.54 22.76 -20.59
CA LEU A 272 -14.50 22.30 -19.58
C LEU A 272 -14.65 20.78 -19.71
N LYS A 273 -13.88 20.06 -18.91
CA LYS A 273 -13.85 18.60 -18.91
C LYS A 273 -13.43 18.05 -17.56
N ARG A 274 -13.66 16.75 -17.38
CA ARG A 274 -13.12 15.97 -16.28
C ARG A 274 -11.59 15.94 -16.36
N ARG A 275 -10.95 16.25 -15.23
CA ARG A 275 -9.53 16.14 -14.97
C ARG A 275 -9.32 15.06 -13.92
N SER A 276 -8.18 14.38 -13.98
CA SER A 276 -7.87 13.33 -13.02
C SER A 276 -6.41 13.40 -12.58
N ALA A 277 -6.14 12.94 -11.36
CA ALA A 277 -4.79 12.80 -10.83
C ALA A 277 -4.66 11.52 -10.02
N GLU A 278 -3.47 10.89 -10.09
CA GLU A 278 -3.10 9.82 -9.18
C GLU A 278 -2.90 10.42 -7.78
N VAL A 279 -3.59 9.86 -6.80
CA VAL A 279 -3.56 10.32 -5.40
C VAL A 279 -3.16 9.19 -4.44
N LEU A 280 -2.58 8.10 -4.96
CA LEU A 280 -2.25 6.89 -4.20
C LEU A 280 -1.40 7.19 -2.96
N ALA A 281 -0.34 7.99 -3.10
CA ALA A 281 0.53 8.34 -2.00
C ALA A 281 -0.22 9.09 -0.88
N GLN A 282 -1.09 10.04 -1.25
CA GLN A 282 -1.89 10.82 -0.30
C GLN A 282 -2.92 9.93 0.41
N VAL A 283 -3.68 9.11 -0.33
CA VAL A 283 -4.68 8.21 0.26
C VAL A 283 -4.02 7.19 1.20
N ARG A 284 -2.85 6.64 0.84
CA ARG A 284 -2.10 5.73 1.71
C ARG A 284 -1.66 6.42 3.00
N ASP A 285 -1.18 7.65 2.92
CA ASP A 285 -0.81 8.44 4.08
C ASP A 285 -2.05 8.79 4.95
N ASP A 286 -3.19 9.10 4.33
CA ASP A 286 -4.46 9.33 5.02
C ASP A 286 -4.97 8.09 5.75
N VAL A 287 -4.88 6.90 5.13
CA VAL A 287 -5.24 5.63 5.78
C VAL A 287 -4.30 5.29 6.93
N ARG A 288 -2.99 5.55 6.78
CA ARG A 288 -2.01 5.40 7.86
C ARG A 288 -2.35 6.28 9.06
N ASN A 289 -2.82 7.49 8.81
CA ASN A 289 -3.15 8.49 9.83
C ASN A 289 -4.66 8.63 10.09
N ARG A 290 -5.46 7.61 9.76
CA ARG A 290 -6.93 7.72 9.68
C ARG A 290 -7.61 8.12 10.99
N ALA A 291 -7.05 7.74 12.14
CA ALA A 291 -7.54 8.16 13.44
C ALA A 291 -7.37 9.67 13.67
N ALA A 292 -6.22 10.22 13.26
CA ALA A 292 -5.93 11.65 13.38
C ALA A 292 -6.64 12.50 12.31
N ARG A 293 -6.90 11.92 11.13
CA ARG A 293 -7.56 12.61 10.00
C ARG A 293 -9.06 12.33 9.89
N GLY A 294 -9.64 11.71 10.92
CA GLY A 294 -11.08 11.44 10.99
C GLY A 294 -11.61 10.61 9.83
N ASN A 295 -10.86 9.61 9.36
CA ASN A 295 -11.17 8.76 8.20
C ASN A 295 -11.45 9.53 6.90
N ARG A 296 -10.71 10.60 6.62
CA ARG A 296 -10.88 11.37 5.38
C ARG A 296 -9.60 11.44 4.58
N THR A 297 -9.76 11.62 3.28
CA THR A 297 -8.73 12.15 2.39
C THR A 297 -9.26 13.44 1.77
N GLN A 298 -8.44 14.48 1.80
CA GLN A 298 -8.87 15.85 1.53
C GLN A 298 -7.89 16.57 0.62
N TYR A 299 -8.44 17.36 -0.29
CA TYR A 299 -7.69 17.98 -1.37
C TYR A 299 -7.98 19.46 -1.48
N ARG A 300 -6.97 20.20 -1.94
CA ARG A 300 -7.07 21.62 -2.26
C ARG A 300 -6.61 21.88 -3.70
N LEU A 301 -7.43 22.59 -4.46
CA LEU A 301 -7.04 23.19 -5.74
C LEU A 301 -6.75 24.68 -5.55
N ARG A 302 -5.61 25.12 -6.08
CA ARG A 302 -5.25 26.54 -6.12
C ARG A 302 -4.32 26.83 -7.29
N PHE A 303 -4.20 28.10 -7.65
CA PHE A 303 -3.06 28.54 -8.46
C PHE A 303 -1.83 28.74 -7.55
N PRO A 304 -0.60 28.52 -8.06
CA PRO A 304 0.64 28.74 -7.33
C PRO A 304 0.80 30.17 -6.80
N LYS A 305 0.39 31.16 -7.61
CA LYS A 305 0.42 32.58 -7.27
C LYS A 305 -0.94 33.00 -6.72
N ASP A 306 -0.94 33.61 -5.53
CA ASP A 306 -2.10 34.29 -4.99
C ASP A 306 -2.27 35.64 -5.75
N GLN A 307 -3.51 36.00 -6.08
CA GLN A 307 -3.89 37.28 -6.70
C GLN A 307 -3.77 38.43 -5.66
N PRO A 308 -3.31 39.66 -6.03
CA PRO A 308 -3.72 40.40 -7.24
C PRO A 308 -2.61 40.73 -8.28
N GLU A 309 -1.56 39.91 -8.45
CA GLU A 309 -0.58 40.12 -9.53
C GLU A 309 -1.10 39.65 -10.92
N GLY A 310 -2.03 40.40 -11.53
CA GLY A 310 -2.49 40.20 -12.92
C GLY A 310 -3.98 39.86 -13.12
N ASN A 311 -4.38 39.58 -14.37
CA ASN A 311 -5.77 39.40 -14.81
C ASN A 311 -6.58 38.42 -13.92
N TYR A 312 -7.79 38.85 -13.54
CA TYR A 312 -8.65 38.18 -12.56
C TYR A 312 -9.28 36.90 -13.12
N GLY A 313 -8.51 35.80 -13.07
CA GLY A 313 -8.92 34.49 -13.54
C GLY A 313 -9.35 33.53 -12.43
N PHE A 314 -10.40 32.75 -12.70
CA PHE A 314 -10.78 31.61 -11.89
C PHE A 314 -11.15 30.39 -12.73
N ALA A 315 -11.09 29.22 -12.08
CA ALA A 315 -11.66 27.98 -12.56
C ALA A 315 -12.62 27.41 -11.50
N ASP A 316 -13.82 27.05 -11.93
CA ASP A 316 -14.80 26.35 -11.11
C ASP A 316 -14.80 24.87 -11.44
N PHE A 317 -14.90 24.06 -10.39
CA PHE A 317 -15.05 22.62 -10.45
C PHE A 317 -16.37 22.20 -9.82
N ALA A 318 -17.03 21.20 -10.39
CA ALA A 318 -18.25 20.64 -9.81
C ALA A 318 -17.98 20.06 -8.42
N THR A 319 -18.95 20.20 -7.53
CA THR A 319 -18.97 19.61 -6.18
C THR A 319 -20.01 18.48 -6.11
N ALA A 320 -20.17 17.85 -4.94
CA ALA A 320 -21.15 16.80 -4.72
C ALA A 320 -22.61 17.23 -4.99
N GLU A 321 -22.93 18.52 -4.89
CA GLU A 321 -24.26 19.08 -5.19
C GLU A 321 -24.62 19.03 -6.69
N ASP A 322 -23.65 18.81 -7.56
CA ASP A 322 -23.86 18.55 -8.99
C ASP A 322 -23.79 17.05 -9.27
N SER A 323 -24.89 16.33 -9.02
CA SER A 323 -24.95 14.87 -9.16
C SER A 323 -24.56 14.34 -10.54
N ALA A 324 -24.66 15.15 -11.61
CA ALA A 324 -24.28 14.74 -12.96
C ALA A 324 -22.76 14.80 -13.19
N ARG A 325 -22.05 15.63 -12.41
CA ARG A 325 -20.63 15.96 -12.62
C ARG A 325 -19.80 15.82 -11.34
N ALA A 326 -20.36 15.20 -10.31
CA ALA A 326 -19.81 15.12 -8.97
C ALA A 326 -18.35 14.58 -8.97
N PRO A 327 -17.50 15.09 -8.07
CA PRO A 327 -16.19 14.53 -7.81
C PRO A 327 -16.25 13.03 -7.49
N GLY A 328 -15.24 12.29 -7.97
CA GLY A 328 -15.09 10.87 -7.69
C GLY A 328 -13.66 10.52 -7.28
N LEU A 329 -13.54 9.65 -6.29
CA LEU A 329 -12.28 9.03 -5.89
C LEU A 329 -12.38 7.52 -6.12
N GLU A 330 -11.77 7.04 -7.21
CA GLU A 330 -11.69 5.62 -7.51
C GLU A 330 -10.54 5.00 -6.72
N LEU A 331 -10.82 3.93 -5.98
CA LEU A 331 -9.86 3.19 -5.16
C LEU A 331 -9.84 1.72 -5.56
N HIS A 332 -8.65 1.16 -5.72
CA HIS A 332 -8.45 -0.28 -5.82
C HIS A 332 -7.70 -0.75 -4.59
N TYR A 333 -8.22 -1.73 -3.87
CA TYR A 333 -7.60 -2.24 -2.64
C TYR A 333 -7.75 -3.75 -2.47
N LEU A 334 -6.88 -4.33 -1.66
CA LEU A 334 -6.87 -5.76 -1.36
C LEU A 334 -7.52 -6.04 0.00
N ALA A 335 -8.28 -7.11 0.08
CA ALA A 335 -8.78 -7.65 1.33
C ALA A 335 -8.94 -9.18 1.21
N PRO A 336 -8.94 -9.94 2.33
CA PRO A 336 -9.15 -11.39 2.31
C PRO A 336 -10.41 -11.85 1.59
#